data_AF-A0A3D2AKS7-F1
#
_entry.id   AF-A0A3D2AKS7-F1
#
_cell.length_a   1.000
_cell.length_b   1.000
_cell.length_c   1.000
_cell.angle_alpha   90.00
_cell.angle_beta   90.00
_cell.angle_gamma   90.00
#
_symmetry.space_group_name_H-M   'P 1'
#
loop_
_entity.id
_entity.type
_entity.pdbx_description
1 polymer ?
#
loop_
_entity_poly.entity_id
_entity_poly.type
_entity_poly.pdbx_seq_one_letter_code
_entity_poly.pdbx_strand_id
1 'polypeptide(L)'
;MTQIDDPHAQREAQKYENPIPSREFIIDHLRDRSGPATLQQVSFELELFEAEDVEALRRRLRAMERDGQLISDRKGAYGAINKMDLIHGRIIGHRDGFG
;
A
#
# COMPACT_ATOMS: atom_id res chain seq x y z
N MET A 1 -22.52 13.14 45.95
CA MET A 1 -21.07 12.87 45.86
C MET A 1 -20.73 12.73 44.40
N THR A 2 -19.93 13.68 43.93
CA THR A 2 -19.68 14.04 42.53
C THR A 2 -18.93 12.92 41.80
N GLN A 3 -19.55 12.34 40.76
CA GLN A 3 -18.88 11.35 39.91
C GLN A 3 -17.98 12.09 38.93
N ILE A 4 -16.72 11.68 38.95
CA ILE A 4 -15.56 12.37 38.41
C ILE A 4 -15.60 12.32 36.87
N ASP A 5 -15.30 13.47 36.30
CA ASP A 5 -15.09 13.77 34.89
C ASP A 5 -14.07 12.81 34.26
N ASP A 6 -14.47 12.07 33.23
CA ASP A 6 -13.53 11.46 32.29
C ASP A 6 -14.05 11.56 30.85
N PRO A 7 -14.11 12.77 30.25
CA PRO A 7 -14.63 13.01 28.90
C PRO A 7 -13.68 12.58 27.78
N HIS A 8 -12.62 11.82 28.08
CA HIS A 8 -11.53 11.55 27.15
C HIS A 8 -11.29 10.08 26.81
N ALA A 9 -11.90 9.11 27.51
CA ALA A 9 -11.70 7.69 27.20
C ALA A 9 -12.30 7.24 25.84
N GLN A 10 -13.26 8.00 25.29
CA GLN A 10 -13.90 7.67 24.00
C GLN A 10 -13.09 8.10 22.76
N ARG A 11 -11.95 8.79 22.91
CA ARG A 11 -11.21 9.34 21.75
C ARG A 11 -10.13 8.45 21.17
N GLU A 12 -9.55 7.50 21.92
CA GLU A 12 -8.29 6.85 21.49
C GLU A 12 -8.41 5.37 21.12
N ALA A 13 -9.60 4.79 21.15
CA ALA A 13 -9.87 3.42 20.67
C ALA A 13 -10.24 3.35 19.18
N GLN A 14 -10.56 4.48 18.54
CA GLN A 14 -10.78 4.55 17.08
C GLN A 14 -9.46 4.70 16.30
N LYS A 15 -8.39 4.10 16.81
CA LYS A 15 -7.17 3.86 16.03
C LYS A 15 -7.45 2.72 15.06
N TYR A 16 -8.32 2.98 14.08
CA TYR A 16 -8.48 2.29 12.81
C TYR A 16 -8.46 0.75 12.90
N GLU A 17 -9.62 0.14 13.12
CA GLU A 17 -9.82 -1.32 13.16
C GLU A 17 -9.40 -2.03 11.84
N ASN A 18 -9.27 -1.30 10.73
CA ASN A 18 -8.73 -1.81 9.46
C ASN A 18 -7.41 -1.11 9.08
N PRO A 19 -6.24 -1.64 9.45
CA PRO A 19 -4.98 -1.12 8.94
C PRO A 19 -4.93 -1.27 7.42
N ILE A 20 -4.60 -0.20 6.69
CA ILE A 20 -4.34 -0.30 5.25
C ILE A 20 -3.31 -1.40 5.01
N PRO A 21 -3.54 -2.30 4.04
CA PRO A 21 -2.63 -3.39 3.76
C PRO A 21 -1.20 -2.93 3.51
N SER A 22 -0.26 -3.75 3.96
CA SER A 22 1.17 -3.47 3.83
C SER A 22 1.58 -3.35 2.37
N ARG A 23 2.69 -2.65 2.10
CA ARG A 23 3.20 -2.45 0.73
C ARG A 23 3.47 -3.80 0.04
N GLU A 24 4.03 -4.74 0.79
CA GLU A 24 4.36 -6.09 0.32
C GLU A 24 3.10 -6.86 -0.03
N PHE A 25 2.06 -6.77 0.81
CA PHE A 25 0.77 -7.39 0.54
C PHE A 25 0.13 -6.85 -0.73
N ILE A 26 0.13 -5.52 -0.92
CA ILE A 26 -0.41 -4.87 -2.13
C ILE A 26 0.37 -5.32 -3.37
N ILE A 27 1.71 -5.38 -3.29
CA ILE A 27 2.55 -5.83 -4.41
C ILE A 27 2.29 -7.30 -4.73
N ASP A 28 2.20 -8.15 -3.71
CA ASP A 28 1.96 -9.59 -3.88
C ASP A 28 0.58 -9.85 -4.48
N HIS A 29 -0.45 -9.17 -3.97
CA HIS A 29 -1.80 -9.23 -4.51
C HIS A 29 -1.87 -8.76 -5.97
N LEU A 30 -1.19 -7.66 -6.32
CA LEU A 30 -1.10 -7.17 -7.69
C LEU A 30 -0.22 -8.05 -8.60
N ARG A 31 0.66 -8.89 -8.03
CA ARG A 31 1.47 -9.88 -8.75
C ARG A 31 0.72 -11.16 -9.03
N ASP A 32 -0.11 -11.61 -8.09
CA ASP A 32 -0.96 -12.79 -8.25
C ASP A 32 -2.03 -12.55 -9.32
N ARG A 33 -2.44 -11.29 -9.48
CA ARG A 33 -3.28 -10.86 -10.61
C ARG A 33 -2.55 -10.96 -11.95
N SER A 34 -3.23 -11.55 -12.93
CA SER A 34 -2.79 -11.58 -14.34
C SER A 34 -2.80 -10.20 -15.04
N GLY A 35 -3.20 -9.11 -14.37
CA GLY A 35 -3.31 -7.79 -14.98
C GLY A 35 -3.50 -6.65 -13.97
N PRO A 36 -3.45 -5.39 -14.44
CA PRO A 36 -3.54 -4.22 -13.57
C PRO A 36 -4.94 -4.07 -12.94
N ALA A 37 -4.99 -3.62 -11.70
CA ALA A 37 -6.21 -3.48 -10.90
C ALA A 37 -6.50 -2.00 -10.58
N THR A 38 -7.73 -1.55 -10.75
CA THR A 38 -8.13 -0.19 -10.34
C THR A 38 -8.22 -0.07 -8.83
N LEU A 39 -8.15 1.15 -8.31
CA LEU A 39 -8.35 1.43 -6.87
C LEU A 39 -9.59 0.72 -6.32
N GLN A 40 -10.70 0.74 -7.06
CA GLN A 40 -11.95 0.10 -6.66
C GLN A 40 -11.88 -1.44 -6.62
N GLN A 41 -11.13 -2.06 -7.54
CA GLN A 41 -10.91 -3.51 -7.51
C GLN A 41 -10.05 -3.88 -6.31
N VAL A 42 -8.91 -3.20 -6.16
CA VAL A 42 -7.99 -3.41 -5.05
C VAL A 42 -8.70 -3.16 -3.72
N SER A 43 -9.51 -2.11 -3.57
CA SER A 43 -10.25 -1.86 -2.34
C SER A 43 -11.29 -2.96 -2.08
N PHE A 44 -12.04 -3.40 -3.10
CA PHE A 44 -13.02 -4.46 -2.97
C PHE A 44 -12.39 -5.81 -2.56
N GLU A 45 -11.25 -6.16 -3.14
CA GLU A 45 -10.51 -7.40 -2.83
C GLU A 45 -9.83 -7.38 -1.47
N LEU A 46 -9.43 -6.19 -1.02
CA LEU A 46 -8.89 -5.97 0.32
C LEU A 46 -9.99 -5.76 1.37
N GLU A 47 -11.26 -5.94 0.98
CA GLU A 47 -12.44 -5.77 1.85
C GLU A 47 -12.53 -4.37 2.47
N LEU A 48 -12.00 -3.37 1.75
CA LEU A 48 -12.02 -1.95 2.09
C LEU A 48 -13.24 -1.30 1.44
N PHE A 49 -14.33 -1.22 2.21
CA PHE A 49 -15.61 -0.65 1.75
C PHE A 49 -15.81 0.81 2.20
N GLU A 50 -15.09 1.24 3.22
CA GLU A 50 -15.22 2.58 3.79
C GLU A 50 -14.49 3.62 2.93
N ALA A 51 -15.07 4.83 2.82
CA ALA A 51 -14.48 5.91 2.04
C ALA A 51 -13.08 6.32 2.56
N GLU A 52 -12.88 6.25 3.87
CA GLU A 52 -11.60 6.56 4.51
C GLU A 52 -10.53 5.53 4.18
N ASP A 53 -10.88 4.24 4.18
CA ASP A 53 -9.98 3.14 3.80
C ASP A 53 -9.57 3.25 2.33
N VAL A 54 -10.53 3.54 1.45
CA VAL A 54 -10.27 3.74 0.01
C VAL A 54 -9.37 4.95 -0.23
N GLU A 55 -9.61 6.07 0.46
CA GLU A 55 -8.76 7.26 0.42
C GLU A 55 -7.34 6.95 0.91
N ALA A 56 -7.22 6.17 1.98
CA ALA A 56 -5.95 5.83 2.57
C ALA A 56 -5.15 4.86 1.67
N LEU A 57 -5.81 3.84 1.11
CA LEU A 57 -5.25 2.96 0.07
C LEU A 57 -4.79 3.77 -1.14
N ARG A 58 -5.59 4.72 -1.62
CA ARG A 58 -5.22 5.59 -2.76
C ARG A 58 -3.95 6.38 -2.48
N ARG A 59 -3.83 6.98 -1.29
CA ARG A 59 -2.61 7.71 -0.88
C ARG A 59 -1.40 6.78 -0.85
N ARG A 60 -1.57 5.55 -0.37
CA ARG A 60 -0.52 4.54 -0.32
C ARG A 60 -0.09 4.06 -1.71
N LEU A 61 -1.03 3.77 -2.60
CA LEU A 61 -0.76 3.38 -3.98
C LEU A 61 -0.02 4.48 -4.75
N ARG A 62 -0.41 5.76 -4.57
CA ARG A 62 0.33 6.90 -5.15
C ARG A 62 1.76 7.02 -4.62
N ALA A 63 1.97 6.81 -3.33
CA ALA A 63 3.33 6.81 -2.76
C ALA A 63 4.16 5.66 -3.36
N MET A 64 3.58 4.47 -3.49
CA MET A 64 4.24 3.31 -4.09
C MET A 64 4.52 3.47 -5.57
N GLU A 65 3.63 4.11 -6.33
CA GLU A 65 3.85 4.50 -7.72
C GLU A 65 5.04 5.45 -7.85
N ARG A 66 5.08 6.50 -7.01
CA ARG A 66 6.19 7.46 -6.97
C ARG A 66 7.52 6.80 -6.58
N ASP A 67 7.49 5.84 -5.67
CA ASP A 67 8.65 5.05 -5.27
C ASP A 67 9.11 4.05 -6.36
N GLY A 68 8.37 3.93 -7.47
CA GLY A 68 8.67 2.97 -8.55
C GLY A 68 8.43 1.52 -8.15
N GLN A 69 7.54 1.28 -7.18
CA GLN A 69 7.13 -0.07 -6.77
C GLN A 69 5.93 -0.58 -7.57
N LEU A 70 5.05 0.34 -7.99
CA LEU A 70 3.88 0.06 -8.82
C LEU A 70 3.91 0.93 -10.08
N ILE A 71 3.26 0.47 -11.13
CA ILE A 71 2.98 1.27 -12.32
C ILE A 71 1.48 1.53 -12.40
N SER A 72 1.09 2.77 -12.72
CA SER A 72 -0.30 3.08 -13.06
C SER A 72 -0.47 3.17 -14.58
N ASP A 73 -1.58 2.62 -15.08
CA ASP A 73 -2.02 2.81 -16.44
C ASP A 73 -2.77 4.14 -16.59
N ARG A 74 -2.91 4.63 -17.84
CA ARG A 74 -3.69 5.84 -18.17
C ARG A 74 -5.14 5.78 -17.66
N LYS A 75 -5.67 4.58 -17.41
CA LYS A 75 -7.01 4.35 -16.86
C LYS A 75 -7.08 4.39 -15.33
N GLY A 76 -5.97 4.64 -14.64
CA GLY A 76 -5.90 4.64 -13.16
C GLY A 76 -5.89 3.24 -12.55
N ALA A 77 -5.46 2.23 -13.32
CA ALA A 77 -5.25 0.87 -12.84
C ALA A 77 -3.78 0.67 -12.44
N TYR A 78 -3.53 0.04 -11.30
CA TYR A 78 -2.21 -0.24 -10.74
C TYR A 78 -1.78 -1.66 -11.08
N GLY A 79 -0.56 -1.81 -11.58
CA GLY A 79 0.10 -3.10 -11.75
C GLY A 79 1.34 -3.17 -10.86
N ALA A 80 1.63 -4.35 -10.32
CA ALA A 80 2.91 -4.58 -9.69
C ALA A 80 4.02 -4.53 -10.73
N ILE A 81 5.09 -3.78 -10.44
CA ILE A 81 6.29 -3.83 -11.28
C ILE A 81 6.94 -5.19 -11.05
N ASN A 82 6.93 -6.03 -12.08
CA ASN A 82 7.50 -7.35 -11.99
C ASN A 82 9.04 -7.23 -12.09
N LYS A 83 9.72 -7.21 -10.94
CA LYS A 83 11.19 -7.34 -10.82
C LYS A 83 11.74 -8.71 -11.31
N MET A 84 11.08 -9.38 -12.26
CA MET A 84 11.72 -10.44 -13.05
C MET A 84 12.46 -9.87 -14.27
N ASP A 85 12.20 -8.61 -14.67
CA ASP A 85 13.02 -7.90 -15.67
C ASP A 85 14.06 -6.96 -15.03
N LEU A 86 13.97 -6.72 -13.72
CA LEU A 86 15.01 -6.09 -12.93
C LEU A 86 15.66 -7.17 -12.07
N ILE A 87 16.78 -7.71 -12.56
CA ILE A 87 17.77 -8.39 -11.72
C ILE A 87 17.81 -7.63 -10.40
N HIS A 88 17.39 -8.28 -9.32
CA HIS A 88 17.64 -7.82 -7.96
C HIS A 88 19.15 -7.89 -7.75
N GLY A 89 19.87 -6.93 -8.35
CA GLY A 89 21.25 -6.64 -8.03
C GLY A 89 21.24 -6.11 -6.62
N ARG A 90 21.33 -7.03 -5.65
CA ARG A 90 21.88 -6.74 -4.35
C ARG A 90 23.32 -6.31 -4.58
N ILE A 91 23.54 -5.05 -4.92
CA ILE A 91 24.88 -4.45 -4.89
C ILE A 91 25.06 -3.92 -3.46
N ILE A 92 25.48 -4.82 -2.58
CA ILE A 92 26.27 -4.43 -1.41
C ILE A 92 27.68 -4.26 -1.98
N GLY A 93 28.15 -3.01 -2.01
CA GLY A 93 29.30 -2.63 -2.83
C GLY A 93 30.65 -3.15 -2.35
N HIS A 94 31.65 -3.08 -3.22
CA HIS A 94 33.00 -2.63 -2.88
C HIS A 94 33.60 -1.91 -4.10
N ARG A 95 34.27 -0.78 -3.84
CA ARG A 95 35.01 0.01 -4.82
C ARG A 95 36.32 -0.70 -5.13
N ASP A 96 36.39 -1.43 -6.23
CA ASP A 96 37.59 -1.95 -6.95
C ASP A 96 37.02 -2.85 -8.07
N GLY A 97 37.31 -2.77 -9.37
CA GLY A 97 38.40 -2.21 -10.15
C GLY A 97 38.56 -3.15 -11.37
N PHE A 98 38.67 -2.58 -12.58
CA PHE A 98 39.12 -3.20 -13.85
C PHE A 98 38.23 -4.18 -14.63
N GLY A 99 38.25 -4.02 -15.96
CA GLY A 99 37.76 -4.97 -16.96
C GLY A 99 37.22 -4.30 -18.21
#